data_AF-A0AAD9KPT0-F1
#
_entry.id   AF-A0AAD9KPT0-F1
#
_cell.length_a   1.000
_cell.length_b   1.000
_cell.length_c   1.000
_cell.angle_alpha   90.00
_cell.angle_beta   90.00
_cell.angle_gamma   90.00
#
_symmetry.space_group_name_H-M   'P 1'
#
loop_
_entity.id
_entity.type
_entity.pdbx_description
1 polymer ?
#
loop_
_entity_poly.entity_id
_entity_poly.type
_entity_poly.pdbx_seq_one_letter_code
_entity_poly.pdbx_strand_id
1 'polypeptide(L)' 'MRMSPDRLLKQVLYSQLSSGHIKRGRPRLRFKVNIKRNMKLRDIKTDSWTSLSQHRDKWRAVVK' A
#
# COMPACT_ATOMS: atom_id res chain seq x y z
N MET A 1 -6.24 -11.20 14.55
CA MET A 1 -7.30 -12.25 14.56
C MET A 1 -7.91 -12.35 13.17
N ARG A 2 -7.90 -13.54 12.55
CA ARG A 2 -8.53 -13.78 11.24
C ARG A 2 -9.92 -14.37 11.50
N MET A 3 -10.97 -13.73 10.99
CA MET A 3 -12.34 -14.16 11.23
C MET A 3 -12.63 -15.51 10.58
N SER A 4 -13.33 -16.39 11.31
CA SER A 4 -13.69 -17.75 10.86
C SER A 4 -14.52 -17.73 9.56
N PRO A 5 -14.28 -18.65 8.61
CA PRO A 5 -15.04 -18.74 7.37
C PRO A 5 -16.54 -19.03 7.54
N ASP A 6 -16.96 -19.62 8.65
CA ASP A 6 -18.35 -20.11 8.86
C ASP A 6 -19.36 -19.03 9.29
N ARG A 7 -18.98 -17.75 9.27
CA ARG A 7 -19.94 -16.67 9.56
C ARG A 7 -20.79 -16.35 8.33
N LEU A 8 -22.11 -16.45 8.50
CA LEU A 8 -23.17 -16.09 7.55
C LEU A 8 -22.90 -14.78 6.78
N LEU A 9 -22.38 -13.76 7.46
CA LEU A 9 -22.02 -12.47 6.84
C LEU A 9 -21.05 -12.58 5.67
N LYS A 10 -20.11 -13.53 5.72
CA LYS A 10 -19.15 -13.78 4.64
C LYS A 10 -19.84 -14.44 3.45
N GLN A 11 -20.69 -15.44 3.71
CA GLN A 11 -21.45 -16.13 2.66
C GLN A 11 -22.42 -15.18 1.94
N VAL A 12 -23.12 -14.33 2.69
CA VAL A 12 -24.05 -13.33 2.13
C VAL A 12 -23.31 -12.23 1.38
N LEU A 13 -22.17 -11.76 1.88
CA LEU A 13 -21.35 -10.75 1.19
C LEU A 13 -20.73 -11.30 -0.12
N TYR A 14 -20.44 -12.60 -0.19
CA TYR A 14 -19.81 -13.21 -1.37
C TYR A 14 -20.77 -13.92 -2.32
N SER A 15 -22.04 -14.11 -1.95
CA SER A 15 -23.05 -14.71 -2.84
C SER A 15 -23.37 -13.83 -4.05
N GLN A 16 -23.19 -12.51 -3.94
CA GLN A 16 -23.37 -11.54 -5.04
C GLN A 16 -22.10 -11.33 -5.88
N LEU A 17 -20.95 -11.87 -5.47
CA LEU A 17 -19.65 -11.76 -6.15
C LEU A 17 -19.29 -13.11 -6.79
N SER A 18 -20.19 -13.67 -7.60
CA SER A 18 -20.00 -14.97 -8.28
C SER A 18 -18.88 -14.95 -9.34
N SER A 19 -18.50 -13.77 -9.83
CA SER A 19 -17.47 -13.60 -10.88
C SER A 19 -16.51 -12.45 -10.55
N GLY A 20 -15.73 -12.60 -9.47
CA GLY A 20 -14.68 -11.64 -9.11
C GLY A 20 -13.44 -12.32 -8.58
N HIS A 21 -12.33 -12.31 -9.34
CA HIS A 21 -11.05 -12.82 -8.86
C HIS A 21 -10.41 -11.83 -7.89
N ILE A 22 -10.66 -12.01 -6.59
CA ILE A 22 -9.88 -11.32 -5.55
C ILE A 22 -8.53 -12.01 -5.47
N LYS A 23 -7.41 -11.27 -5.65
CA LYS A 23 -6.05 -11.80 -5.44
C LYS A 23 -5.96 -12.37 -4.03
N ARG A 24 -6.07 -13.70 -3.90
CA ARG A 24 -5.91 -14.43 -2.63
C ARG A 24 -4.42 -14.39 -2.29
N GLY A 25 -4.06 -13.59 -1.29
CA GLY A 25 -2.67 -13.36 -0.90
C GLY A 25 -2.53 -12.30 0.19
N ARG A 26 -1.33 -11.73 0.34
CA ARG A 26 -1.08 -10.64 1.29
C ARG A 26 -1.96 -9.42 0.93
N PRO A 27 -2.56 -8.72 1.91
CA PRO A 27 -3.23 -7.45 1.68
C PRO A 27 -2.36 -6.48 0.87
N ARG A 28 -2.98 -5.72 -0.04
CA ARG A 28 -2.27 -4.68 -0.80
C ARG A 28 -1.65 -3.69 0.17
N LEU A 29 -0.41 -3.28 -0.12
CA LEU A 29 0.28 -2.28 0.68
C LEU A 29 -0.47 -0.95 0.58
N ARG A 30 -0.62 -0.27 1.72
CA ARG A 30 -1.14 1.10 1.75
C ARG A 30 -0.20 2.00 0.98
N PHE A 31 -0.74 3.06 0.37
CA PHE A 31 0.03 4.04 -0.40
C PHE A 31 1.26 4.56 0.37
N LYS A 32 1.09 4.96 1.64
CA LYS A 32 2.18 5.37 2.54
C LYS A 32 3.30 4.34 2.66
N VAL A 33 2.97 3.04 2.69
CA VAL A 33 3.97 1.97 2.83
C VAL A 33 4.72 1.76 1.51
N ASN A 34 4.03 1.88 0.37
CA ASN A 34 4.68 1.87 -0.94
C ASN A 34 5.66 3.05 -1.09
N ILE A 35 5.28 4.26 -0.68
CA ILE A 35 6.19 5.42 -0.71
C ILE A 35 7.44 5.16 0.14
N LYS A 36 7.28 4.74 1.41
CA LYS A 36 8.43 4.44 2.29
C LYS A 36 9.34 3.38 1.69
N ARG A 37 8.77 2.35 1.06
CA ARG A 37 9.54 1.30 0.38
C ARG A 37 10.31 1.86 -0.83
N ASN A 38 9.68 2.67 -1.65
CA ASN A 38 10.33 3.33 -2.79
C ASN A 38 11.44 4.29 -2.33
N MET A 39 11.22 5.05 -1.26
CA MET A 39 12.24 5.91 -0.66
C MET A 39 13.43 5.09 -0.18
N LYS A 40 13.19 3.96 0.51
CA LYS A 40 14.27 3.06 0.94
C LYS A 40 15.05 2.45 -0.24
N LEU A 41 14.38 2.10 -1.34
CA LEU A 41 15.03 1.58 -2.54
C LEU A 41 15.96 2.61 -3.20
N ARG A 42 15.66 3.90 -3.05
CA ARG A 42 16.41 5.02 -3.61
C ARG A 42 17.34 5.69 -2.60
N ASP A 43 17.56 5.03 -1.46
CA ASP A 43 18.35 5.54 -0.33
C ASP A 43 17.95 6.94 0.17
N ILE A 44 16.67 7.29 -0.01
CA ILE A 44 16.12 8.56 0.46
C ILE A 44 15.79 8.41 1.95
N LYS A 45 16.41 9.24 2.78
CA LYS A 45 16.18 9.25 4.23
C LYS A 45 14.71 9.56 4.53
N THR A 46 14.03 8.65 5.23
CA THR A 46 12.58 8.75 5.49
C THR A 46 12.22 9.82 6.53
N ASP A 47 13.21 10.35 7.26
CA ASP A 47 13.00 11.37 8.29
C ASP A 47 13.14 12.81 7.74
N SER A 48 13.98 13.01 6.71
CA SER A 48 14.29 14.34 6.15
C SER A 48 13.69 14.61 4.77
N TRP A 49 12.95 13.65 4.18
CA TRP A 49 12.34 13.82 2.86
C TRP A 49 11.38 15.02 2.80
N THR A 50 10.72 15.36 3.91
CA THR A 50 9.79 16.49 3.98
C THR A 50 10.50 17.81 3.66
N SER A 51 11.66 18.06 4.29
CA SER A 51 12.47 19.26 4.03
C SER A 51 13.06 19.26 2.62
N LEU A 52 13.46 18.08 2.11
CA LEU A 52 13.92 17.95 0.71
C LEU A 52 12.80 18.22 -0.30
N SER A 53 11.57 17.80 -0.01
CA SER A 53 10.42 17.99 -0.88
C SER A 53 9.94 19.45 -0.98
N GLN A 54 10.27 20.28 0.01
CA GLN A 54 9.99 21.73 -0.05
C GLN A 54 10.78 22.41 -1.18
N HIS A 55 11.94 21.88 -1.53
CA HIS A 55 12.76 22.37 -2.64
C HIS A 55 12.53 21.50 -3.88
N ARG A 56 11.62 21.96 -4.75
CA ARG A 56 11.18 21.20 -5.93
C ARG A 56 12.33 20.73 -6.83
N ASP A 57 13.33 21.56 -7.09
CA ASP A 57 14.45 21.22 -7.98
C ASP A 57 15.34 20.14 -7.36
N LYS A 58 15.65 20.27 -6.07
CA LYS A 58 16.41 19.27 -5.30
C LYS A 58 15.67 17.94 -5.23
N TRP A 59 14.35 17.98 -5.04
CA TRP A 59 13.52 16.79 -5.02
C TRP A 59 13.54 16.04 -6.36
N ARG A 60 13.43 16.75 -7.49
CA ARG A 60 13.48 16.13 -8.83
C ARG A 60 14.84 15.50 -9.15
N ALA A 61 15.92 16.07 -8.64
CA ALA A 61 17.26 15.47 -8.78
C ALA A 61 17.38 14.13 -8.02
N VAL A 62 16.76 14.03 -6.84
CA VAL A 62 16.85 12.85 -5.96
C VAL A 62 15.87 11.73 -6.37
N VAL A 63 14.71 12.06 -6.93
CA VAL A 63 13.66 11.09 -7.29
C VAL A 63 13.85 10.45 -8.68
N LYS A 64 14.85 10.87 -9.45
CA LYS A 64 15.13 10.36 -10.80
C LYS A 64 15.57 8.90 -10.74
#